data_AF-A0A5C9AQB0-F1
#
_entry.id   AF-A0A5C9AQB0-F1
#
_cell.length_a   1.000
_cell.length_b   1.000
_cell.length_c   1.000
_cell.angle_alpha   90.00
_cell.angle_beta   90.00
_cell.angle_gamma   90.00
#
_symmetry.space_group_name_H-M   'P 1'
#
loop_
_entity.id
_entity.type
_entity.pdbx_description
1 polymer ?
#
loop_
_entity_poly.entity_id
_entity_poly.type
_entity_poly.pdbx_seq_one_letter_code
_entity_poly.pdbx_strand_id
1 'polypeptide(L)'
;MSMYTTAQLLAANEQKFKFDPLFLCLFFRESYPFTTEKVYLSQIPGLVNMALYVSPIVSGEVIRSRGGSTSEFTPGYVKPKHEVNPQMTLRRLPDEDPQNLADPAYRRRRIIMQNMRDEELAIAQVEEMQAVSAVLKGKYTMTGEAFDPVEVDMGRSEENNITQSGGTEWSKRDKSTYDPTDDIEAYALNASGVVNIIVFDPKGWALFRSFKAVKEKLDTRRGS
;
A
#
# COMPACT_ATOMS: atom_id res chain seq x y z
N MET A 1 12.87 30.47 16.33
CA MET A 1 13.65 29.94 15.20
C MET A 1 13.78 28.44 15.35
N SER A 2 13.45 27.67 14.32
CA SER A 2 13.74 26.23 14.32
C SER A 2 15.25 26.01 14.38
N MET A 3 15.74 25.18 15.31
CA MET A 3 17.18 24.86 15.44
C MET A 3 17.73 24.08 14.25
N TYR A 4 16.86 23.41 13.49
CA TYR A 4 17.21 22.72 12.25
C TYR A 4 16.42 23.31 11.09
N THR A 5 17.10 23.50 9.97
CA THR A 5 16.45 23.85 8.70
C THR A 5 15.85 22.59 8.07
N THR A 6 14.82 22.75 7.24
CA THR A 6 14.21 21.63 6.49
C THR A 6 15.26 20.88 5.67
N ALA A 7 16.22 21.60 5.07
CA ALA A 7 17.31 20.99 4.31
C ALA A 7 18.18 20.03 5.15
N GLN A 8 18.47 20.38 6.41
CA GLN A 8 19.23 19.52 7.32
C GLN A 8 18.45 18.26 7.71
N LEU A 9 17.12 18.38 7.88
CA LEU A 9 16.26 17.26 8.20
C LEU A 9 16.13 16.30 7.00
N LEU A 10 15.92 16.84 5.80
CA LEU A 10 15.86 16.05 4.56
C LEU A 10 17.15 15.24 4.33
N ALA A 11 18.31 15.90 4.45
CA ALA A 11 19.61 15.24 4.27
C ALA A 11 19.85 14.11 5.29
N ALA A 12 19.37 14.26 6.53
CA ALA A 12 19.50 13.23 7.55
C ALA A 12 18.56 12.03 7.29
N ASN A 13 17.46 12.27 6.59
CA ASN A 13 16.45 11.27 6.31
C ASN A 13 16.77 10.36 5.11
N GLU A 14 17.56 10.84 4.14
CA GLU A 14 17.98 10.05 2.98
C GLU A 14 18.75 8.75 3.34
N GLN A 15 19.27 8.64 4.57
CA GLN A 15 19.85 7.40 5.11
C GLN A 15 18.75 6.43 5.58
N LYS A 16 18.08 5.78 4.62
CA LYS A 16 16.88 4.95 4.81
C LYS A 16 17.09 3.68 5.67
N PHE A 17 16.08 3.38 6.48
CA PHE A 17 15.82 2.05 7.07
C PHE A 17 14.70 1.34 6.27
N LYS A 18 14.71 0.00 6.32
CA LYS A 18 13.92 -0.94 5.50
C LYS A 18 12.44 -1.02 5.90
N PHE A 19 11.61 -0.08 5.46
CA PHE A 19 10.23 -0.42 5.13
C PHE A 19 10.11 -0.38 3.61
N ASP A 20 9.85 -1.55 3.02
CA ASP A 20 9.70 -1.71 1.58
C ASP A 20 8.23 -2.07 1.31
N PRO A 21 7.38 -1.07 0.99
CA PRO A 21 5.96 -1.29 0.77
C PRO A 21 5.76 -2.13 -0.51
N LEU A 22 5.28 -3.37 -0.34
CA LEU A 22 5.24 -4.37 -1.40
C LEU A 22 4.35 -3.92 -2.58
N PHE A 23 3.13 -3.43 -2.31
CA PHE A 23 2.18 -3.08 -3.36
C PHE A 23 2.59 -1.80 -4.09
N LEU A 24 3.09 -0.79 -3.36
CA LEU A 24 3.67 0.40 -3.99
C LEU A 24 4.83 0.03 -4.91
N CYS A 25 5.77 -0.80 -4.45
CA CYS A 25 6.94 -1.17 -5.25
C CYS A 25 6.62 -2.09 -6.44
N LEU A 26 5.60 -2.93 -6.34
CA LEU A 26 5.19 -3.81 -7.45
C LEU A 26 4.31 -3.11 -8.47
N PHE A 27 3.30 -2.35 -8.01
CA PHE A 27 2.20 -1.88 -8.86
C PHE A 27 2.18 -0.36 -9.08
N PHE A 28 2.81 0.45 -8.21
CA PHE A 28 2.80 1.93 -8.26
C PHE A 28 4.21 2.50 -8.27
N ARG A 29 4.98 2.16 -9.32
CA ARG A 29 6.42 2.42 -9.40
C ARG A 29 6.79 3.86 -9.73
N GLU A 30 5.86 4.59 -10.33
CA GLU A 30 6.08 5.95 -10.84
C GLU A 30 5.47 6.97 -9.88
N SER A 31 6.16 8.09 -9.70
CA SER A 31 5.67 9.22 -8.92
C SER A 31 5.71 10.50 -9.76
N TYR A 32 4.63 11.27 -9.67
CA TYR A 32 4.45 12.51 -10.41
C TYR A 32 4.17 13.64 -9.41
N PRO A 33 5.16 14.50 -9.12
CA PRO A 33 4.96 15.62 -8.23
C PRO A 33 4.16 16.73 -8.94
N PHE A 34 3.15 17.27 -8.26
CA PHE A 34 2.34 18.39 -8.74
C PHE A 34 2.69 19.68 -7.98
N THR A 35 2.63 20.82 -8.66
CA THR A 35 2.81 22.15 -8.03
C THR A 35 1.50 22.74 -7.50
N THR A 36 0.38 22.09 -7.79
CA THR A 36 -0.98 22.49 -7.38
C THR A 36 -1.47 21.62 -6.23
N GLU A 37 -2.41 22.13 -5.44
CA GLU A 37 -3.09 21.32 -4.41
C GLU A 37 -3.90 20.18 -5.02
N LYS A 38 -4.55 20.42 -6.15
CA LYS A 38 -5.26 19.40 -6.91
C LYS A 38 -4.30 18.59 -7.78
N VAL A 39 -4.57 17.29 -7.88
CA VAL A 39 -3.97 16.39 -8.85
C VAL A 39 -4.79 16.44 -10.13
N TYR A 40 -4.15 16.77 -11.25
CA TYR A 40 -4.77 16.77 -12.57
C TYR A 40 -4.31 15.53 -13.33
N LEU A 41 -5.19 14.52 -13.42
CA LEU A 41 -4.88 13.24 -14.07
C LEU A 41 -4.60 13.40 -15.56
N SER A 42 -5.14 14.45 -16.20
CA SER A 42 -4.86 14.79 -17.59
C SER A 42 -3.41 15.22 -17.85
N GLN A 43 -2.67 15.62 -16.82
CA GLN A 43 -1.25 16.01 -16.94
C GLN A 43 -0.30 14.81 -16.82
N ILE A 44 -0.81 13.66 -16.36
CA ILE A 44 -0.01 12.44 -16.27
C ILE A 44 0.19 11.89 -17.69
N PRO A 45 1.43 11.63 -18.11
CA PRO A 45 1.69 11.11 -19.46
C PRO A 45 1.05 9.73 -19.63
N GLY A 46 0.17 9.61 -20.62
CA GLY A 46 -0.55 8.37 -20.90
C GLY A 46 -1.21 8.40 -22.28
N LEU A 47 -1.51 7.22 -22.82
CA LEU A 47 -2.18 7.06 -24.12
C LEU A 47 -3.70 7.33 -24.04
N VAL A 48 -4.28 7.28 -22.84
CA VAL A 48 -5.72 7.41 -22.60
C VAL A 48 -5.94 8.39 -21.44
N ASN A 49 -6.97 9.23 -21.58
CA ASN A 49 -7.39 10.12 -20.50
C ASN A 49 -7.84 9.30 -19.28
N MET A 50 -7.19 9.54 -18.15
CA MET A 50 -7.56 8.92 -16.88
C MET A 50 -8.66 9.73 -16.19
N ALA A 51 -9.67 9.03 -15.68
CA ALA A 51 -10.72 9.61 -14.84
C ALA A 51 -11.03 8.66 -13.69
N LEU A 52 -11.41 9.23 -12.55
CA LEU A 52 -11.79 8.50 -11.34
C LEU A 52 -13.21 8.86 -10.97
N TYR A 53 -13.95 7.92 -10.41
CA TYR A 53 -15.24 8.21 -9.82
C TYR A 53 -15.08 8.47 -8.34
N VAL A 54 -15.32 9.71 -7.91
CA VAL A 54 -15.12 10.13 -6.52
C VAL A 54 -16.48 10.37 -5.88
N SER A 55 -16.74 9.70 -4.76
CA SER A 55 -18.01 9.78 -4.03
C SER A 55 -17.79 10.08 -2.55
N PRO A 56 -18.57 10.98 -1.92
CA PRO A 56 -18.48 11.22 -0.50
C PRO A 56 -19.01 10.01 0.29
N ILE A 57 -18.39 9.74 1.45
CA ILE A 57 -18.82 8.75 2.41
C ILE A 57 -19.44 9.48 3.60
N VAL A 58 -20.69 9.16 3.92
CA VAL A 58 -21.40 9.72 5.09
C VAL A 58 -21.86 8.58 5.97
N SER A 59 -21.47 8.60 7.24
CA SER A 59 -21.82 7.56 8.22
C SER A 59 -21.45 6.13 7.80
N GLY A 60 -20.40 5.97 6.99
CA GLY A 60 -19.93 4.67 6.49
C GLY A 60 -20.60 4.20 5.19
N GLU A 61 -21.60 4.94 4.69
CA GLU A 61 -22.24 4.65 3.41
C GLU A 61 -21.71 5.55 2.29
N VAL A 62 -21.47 4.96 1.12
CA VAL A 62 -21.02 5.68 -0.07
C VAL A 62 -22.23 6.29 -0.78
N ILE A 63 -22.29 7.61 -0.85
CA ILE A 63 -23.39 8.31 -1.53
C ILE A 63 -23.01 8.54 -3.00
N ARG A 64 -23.21 7.52 -3.84
CA ARG A 64 -22.92 7.59 -5.29
C ARG A 64 -23.72 8.69 -6.01
N SER A 65 -24.94 9.00 -5.56
CA SER A 65 -25.75 10.07 -6.15
C SER A 65 -25.13 11.47 -6.02
N ARG A 66 -24.22 11.65 -5.06
CA ARG A 66 -23.43 12.88 -4.86
C ARG A 66 -22.01 12.77 -5.43
N GLY A 67 -21.65 11.61 -5.97
CA GLY A 67 -20.37 11.37 -6.61
C GLY A 67 -20.39 11.75 -8.09
N GLY A 68 -19.19 11.82 -8.67
CA GLY A 68 -19.02 12.15 -10.08
C GLY A 68 -17.72 11.59 -10.64
N SER A 69 -17.71 11.37 -11.96
CA SER A 69 -16.48 11.09 -12.70
C SER A 69 -15.70 12.39 -12.86
N THR A 70 -14.44 12.40 -12.45
CA THR A 70 -13.56 13.56 -12.50
C THR A 70 -12.16 13.17 -12.93
N SER A 71 -11.51 14.05 -13.70
CA SER A 71 -10.10 13.96 -14.04
C SER A 71 -9.21 14.80 -13.11
N GLU A 72 -9.81 15.45 -12.11
CA GLU A 72 -9.10 16.19 -11.07
C GLU A 72 -9.63 15.83 -9.67
N PHE A 73 -8.74 15.76 -8.69
CA PHE A 73 -9.15 15.56 -7.28
C PHE A 73 -8.13 16.16 -6.32
N THR A 74 -8.57 16.45 -5.09
CA THR A 74 -7.68 16.88 -4.01
C THR A 74 -7.22 15.65 -3.22
N PRO A 75 -5.92 15.36 -3.12
CA PRO A 75 -5.41 14.21 -2.38
C PRO A 75 -5.56 14.40 -0.87
N GLY A 76 -5.60 13.30 -0.13
CA GLY A 76 -5.62 13.32 1.33
C GLY A 76 -4.33 13.91 1.90
N TYR A 77 -4.44 15.02 2.63
CA TYR A 77 -3.27 15.66 3.24
C TYR A 77 -2.87 14.94 4.54
N VAL A 78 -1.66 14.37 4.57
CA VAL A 78 -1.11 13.62 5.70
C VAL A 78 0.06 14.39 6.30
N LYS A 79 -0.04 14.77 7.58
CA LYS A 79 1.00 15.51 8.32
C LYS A 79 1.21 14.98 9.75
N PRO A 80 1.75 13.76 9.92
CA PRO A 80 2.05 13.24 11.25
C PRO A 80 3.05 14.17 11.94
N LYS A 81 2.88 14.33 13.25
CA LYS A 81 3.76 15.16 14.08
C LYS A 81 3.94 14.50 15.45
N HIS A 82 5.16 14.51 15.94
CA HIS A 82 5.47 14.06 17.29
C HIS A 82 6.10 15.17 18.13
N GLU A 83 5.76 15.19 19.40
CA GLU A 83 6.43 16.06 20.37
C GLU A 83 7.87 15.56 20.60
N VAL A 84 8.82 16.50 20.68
CA VAL A 84 10.21 16.19 21.03
C VAL A 84 10.38 16.38 22.54
N ASN A 85 10.07 15.33 23.31
CA ASN A 85 10.22 15.31 24.76
C ASN A 85 11.57 14.69 25.20
N PRO A 86 12.51 15.46 25.78
CA PRO A 86 13.82 14.96 26.20
C PRO A 86 13.80 13.83 27.26
N GLN A 87 12.71 13.73 28.02
CA GLN A 87 12.49 12.71 29.06
C GLN A 87 11.95 11.39 28.49
N MET A 88 11.65 11.33 27.19
CA MET A 88 11.17 10.12 26.55
C MET A 88 12.23 9.01 26.61
N THR A 89 11.78 7.79 26.90
CA THR A 89 12.62 6.61 26.86
C THR A 89 12.98 6.28 25.42
N LEU A 90 14.28 6.28 25.11
CA LEU A 90 14.80 5.93 23.79
C LEU A 90 15.15 4.45 23.73
N ARG A 91 14.81 3.81 22.61
CA ARG A 91 15.37 2.49 22.26
C ARG A 91 16.82 2.69 21.82
N ARG A 92 17.74 1.93 22.45
CA ARG A 92 19.16 1.94 22.06
C ARG A 92 19.34 1.34 20.67
N LEU A 93 20.19 1.96 19.85
CA LEU A 93 20.62 1.34 18.60
C LEU A 93 21.71 0.29 18.88
N PRO A 94 21.82 -0.77 18.07
CA PRO A 94 22.83 -1.82 18.27
C PRO A 94 24.27 -1.30 18.33
N ASP A 95 24.59 -0.26 17.56
CA ASP A 95 25.95 0.30 17.44
C ASP A 95 26.13 1.65 18.19
N GLU A 96 25.21 1.99 19.10
CA GLU A 96 25.27 3.24 19.85
C GLU A 96 26.03 3.07 21.17
N ASP A 97 27.02 3.94 21.40
CA ASP A 97 27.64 4.09 22.72
C ASP A 97 26.61 4.62 23.74
N PRO A 98 26.29 3.85 24.81
CA PRO A 98 25.33 4.26 25.83
C PRO A 98 25.68 5.58 26.54
N GLN A 99 26.95 5.98 26.57
CA GLN A 99 27.38 7.22 27.25
C GLN A 99 26.91 8.47 26.51
N ASN A 100 26.76 8.41 25.19
CA ASN A 100 26.25 9.54 24.39
C ASN A 100 24.81 9.91 24.75
N LEU A 101 24.02 8.97 25.29
CA LEU A 101 22.67 9.22 25.77
C LEU A 101 22.61 10.05 27.05
N ALA A 102 23.74 10.36 27.68
CA ALA A 102 23.81 11.32 28.79
C ALA A 102 23.83 12.78 28.31
N ASP A 103 24.34 13.05 27.10
CA ASP A 103 24.36 14.40 26.53
C ASP A 103 22.96 14.83 26.07
N PRO A 104 22.35 15.89 26.66
CA PRO A 104 21.04 16.37 26.26
C PRO A 104 20.93 16.75 24.78
N ALA A 105 22.01 17.27 24.17
CA ALA A 105 22.00 17.66 22.77
C ALA A 105 21.99 16.44 21.83
N TYR A 106 22.76 15.40 22.15
CA TYR A 106 22.72 14.12 21.45
C TYR A 106 21.35 13.44 21.60
N ARG A 107 20.82 13.35 22.83
CA ARG A 107 19.49 12.77 23.09
C ARG A 107 18.39 13.42 22.25
N ARG A 108 18.37 14.76 22.20
CA ARG A 108 17.37 15.51 21.44
C ARG A 108 17.45 15.22 19.94
N ARG A 109 18.66 15.20 19.37
CA ARG A 109 18.89 14.80 17.97
C ARG A 109 18.35 13.40 17.70
N ARG A 110 18.56 12.47 18.63
CA ARG A 110 18.09 11.09 18.50
C ARG A 110 16.58 10.95 18.54
N ILE A 111 15.89 11.71 19.39
CA ILE A 111 14.42 11.76 19.40
C ILE A 111 13.90 12.30 18.08
N ILE A 112 14.48 13.40 17.57
CA ILE A 112 14.07 13.99 16.28
C ILE A 112 14.22 12.96 15.15
N MET A 113 15.37 12.29 15.06
CA MET A 113 15.60 11.27 14.03
C MET A 113 14.66 10.06 14.16
N GLN A 114 14.31 9.67 15.38
CA GLN A 114 13.34 8.60 15.59
C GLN A 114 11.94 9.04 15.15
N ASN A 115 11.49 10.20 15.60
CA ASN A 115 10.18 10.75 15.23
C ASN A 115 10.04 10.91 13.72
N MET A 116 11.07 11.41 13.03
CA MET A 116 11.06 11.51 11.57
C MET A 116 10.88 10.15 10.90
N ARG A 117 11.58 9.11 11.38
CA ARG A 117 11.42 7.75 10.84
C ARG A 117 10.02 7.20 11.07
N ASP A 118 9.46 7.42 12.25
CA ASP A 118 8.11 6.98 12.59
C ASP A 118 7.06 7.74 11.76
N GLU A 119 7.27 9.03 11.50
CA GLU A 119 6.44 9.87 10.63
C GLU A 119 6.45 9.39 9.18
N GLU A 120 7.62 9.06 8.63
CA GLU A 120 7.72 8.52 7.27
C GLU A 120 7.12 7.13 7.14
N LEU A 121 7.31 6.27 8.15
CA LEU A 121 6.67 4.96 8.20
C LEU A 121 5.15 5.11 8.20
N ALA A 122 4.62 6.06 8.97
CA ALA A 122 3.17 6.32 9.02
C ALA A 122 2.64 6.78 7.66
N ILE A 123 3.36 7.65 6.94
CA ILE A 123 3.00 8.07 5.58
C ILE A 123 3.00 6.87 4.63
N ALA A 124 4.09 6.10 4.60
CA ALA A 124 4.22 4.94 3.73
C ALA A 124 3.16 3.87 4.01
N GLN A 125 2.73 3.69 5.27
CA GLN A 125 1.64 2.79 5.64
C GLN A 125 0.28 3.25 5.10
N VAL A 126 0.00 4.55 5.13
CA VAL A 126 -1.23 5.10 4.56
C VAL A 126 -1.25 4.89 3.04
N GLU A 127 -0.15 5.19 2.36
CA GLU A 127 0.00 4.99 0.92
C GLU A 127 -0.13 3.51 0.54
N GLU A 128 0.55 2.61 1.26
CA GLU A 128 0.47 1.17 1.02
C GLU A 128 -0.95 0.63 1.27
N MET A 129 -1.65 1.10 2.31
CA MET A 129 -3.03 0.70 2.58
C MET A 129 -3.98 1.13 1.45
N GLN A 130 -3.77 2.31 0.88
CA GLN A 130 -4.51 2.78 -0.29
C GLN A 130 -4.16 1.94 -1.53
N ALA A 131 -2.88 1.65 -1.78
CA ALA A 131 -2.42 0.81 -2.89
C ALA A 131 -3.00 -0.61 -2.82
N VAL A 132 -2.98 -1.24 -1.64
CA VAL A 132 -3.58 -2.55 -1.38
C VAL A 132 -5.08 -2.51 -1.65
N SER A 133 -5.79 -1.49 -1.15
CA SER A 133 -7.23 -1.35 -1.37
C SER A 133 -7.57 -1.16 -2.84
N ALA A 134 -6.81 -0.30 -3.54
CA ALA A 134 -6.96 -0.05 -4.97
C ALA A 134 -6.77 -1.35 -5.79
N VAL A 135 -5.69 -2.11 -5.53
CA VAL A 135 -5.40 -3.36 -6.26
C VAL A 135 -6.41 -4.46 -5.93
N LEU A 136 -6.81 -4.63 -4.66
CA LEU A 136 -7.71 -5.71 -4.26
C LEU A 136 -9.17 -5.43 -4.58
N LYS A 137 -9.64 -4.20 -4.43
CA LYS A 137 -11.06 -3.83 -4.54
C LYS A 137 -11.38 -2.99 -5.78
N GLY A 138 -10.37 -2.48 -6.49
CA GLY A 138 -10.54 -1.52 -7.58
C GLY A 138 -10.84 -0.09 -7.10
N LYS A 139 -10.83 0.10 -5.78
CA LYS A 139 -11.23 1.34 -5.12
C LYS A 139 -10.61 1.45 -3.74
N TYR A 140 -10.41 2.67 -3.27
CA TYR A 140 -9.87 2.95 -1.95
C TYR A 140 -10.62 4.10 -1.28
N THR A 141 -10.52 4.17 0.04
CA THR A 141 -11.04 5.31 0.80
C THR A 141 -9.92 6.29 1.03
N MET A 142 -10.15 7.53 0.61
CA MET A 142 -9.25 8.64 0.84
C MET A 142 -9.77 9.48 2.00
N THR A 143 -8.90 9.74 2.96
CA THR A 143 -9.18 10.59 4.12
C THR A 143 -8.19 11.76 4.13
N GLY A 144 -8.63 12.92 4.63
CA GLY A 144 -7.79 14.09 4.79
C GLY A 144 -8.41 15.05 5.80
N GLU A 145 -7.60 15.94 6.37
CA GLU A 145 -8.14 16.96 7.29
C GLU A 145 -9.03 18.00 6.58
N ALA A 146 -8.83 18.18 5.27
CA ALA A 146 -9.51 19.22 4.49
C ALA A 146 -10.90 18.80 3.98
N PHE A 147 -11.24 17.51 4.00
CA PHE A 147 -12.48 16.99 3.46
C PHE A 147 -12.95 15.71 4.17
N ASP A 148 -14.26 15.51 4.20
CA ASP A 148 -14.85 14.26 4.72
C ASP A 148 -14.40 13.05 3.89
N PRO A 149 -14.29 11.84 4.48
CA PRO A 149 -13.84 10.65 3.75
C PRO A 149 -14.56 10.45 2.42
N VAL A 150 -13.80 10.16 1.37
CA VAL A 150 -14.34 9.89 0.02
C VAL A 150 -13.91 8.51 -0.46
N GLU A 151 -14.79 7.83 -1.19
CA GLU A 151 -14.43 6.65 -1.97
C GLU A 151 -13.90 7.11 -3.34
N VAL A 152 -12.72 6.64 -3.69
CA VAL A 152 -12.11 6.81 -5.01
C VAL A 152 -12.19 5.46 -5.73
N ASP A 153 -13.03 5.40 -6.76
CA ASP A 153 -13.25 4.21 -7.58
C ASP A 153 -12.56 4.36 -8.94
N MET A 154 -11.72 3.37 -9.26
CA MET A 154 -10.91 3.33 -10.49
C MET A 154 -11.62 2.61 -11.64
N GLY A 155 -12.88 2.19 -11.45
CA GLY A 155 -13.70 1.59 -12.51
C GLY A 155 -13.31 0.17 -12.89
N ARG A 156 -12.72 -0.60 -11.96
CA ARG A 156 -12.37 -2.00 -12.22
C ARG A 156 -13.64 -2.83 -12.43
N SER A 157 -13.64 -3.71 -13.44
CA SER A 157 -14.73 -4.67 -13.66
C SER A 157 -15.04 -5.50 -12.42
N GLU A 158 -16.32 -5.68 -12.12
CA GLU A 158 -16.80 -6.49 -11.00
C GLU A 158 -16.42 -7.97 -11.17
N GLU A 159 -16.26 -8.45 -12.41
CA GLU A 159 -15.86 -9.83 -12.73
C GLU A 159 -14.43 -10.16 -12.26
N ASN A 160 -13.61 -9.13 -11.96
CA ASN A 160 -12.29 -9.30 -11.36
C ASN A 160 -12.33 -9.45 -9.83
N ASN A 161 -13.51 -9.33 -9.19
CA ASN A 161 -13.73 -9.64 -7.77
C ASN A 161 -14.27 -11.07 -7.59
N ILE A 162 -13.39 -12.05 -7.70
CA ILE A 162 -13.80 -13.46 -7.70
C ILE A 162 -13.90 -13.96 -6.25
N THR A 163 -15.08 -14.46 -5.89
CA THR A 163 -15.32 -15.14 -4.60
C THR A 163 -15.58 -16.61 -4.84
N GLN A 164 -14.66 -17.47 -4.40
CA GLN A 164 -14.90 -18.90 -4.35
C GLN A 164 -16.02 -19.19 -3.36
N SER A 165 -17.07 -19.89 -3.81
CA SER A 165 -18.23 -20.17 -2.97
C SER A 165 -18.91 -21.49 -3.37
N GLY A 166 -19.66 -22.08 -2.45
CA GLY A 166 -20.40 -23.30 -2.72
C GLY A 166 -19.49 -24.51 -2.92
N GLY A 167 -19.72 -25.31 -3.97
CA GLY A 167 -18.96 -26.52 -4.26
C GLY A 167 -17.64 -26.30 -5.02
N THR A 168 -17.37 -25.06 -5.47
CA THR A 168 -16.17 -24.73 -6.25
C THR A 168 -15.00 -24.27 -5.39
N GLU A 169 -15.23 -24.03 -4.09
CA GLU A 169 -14.20 -23.65 -3.12
C GLU A 169 -13.08 -24.67 -3.03
N TRP A 170 -11.83 -24.22 -3.15
CA TRP A 170 -10.65 -25.06 -2.99
C TRP A 170 -10.63 -25.81 -1.66
N SER A 171 -11.22 -25.25 -0.60
CA SER A 171 -11.33 -25.89 0.72
C SER A 171 -12.14 -27.20 0.70
N LYS A 172 -13.06 -27.35 -0.25
CA LYS A 172 -13.97 -28.51 -0.40
C LYS A 172 -13.56 -29.44 -1.54
N ARG A 173 -12.57 -29.06 -2.35
CA ARG A 173 -12.03 -29.90 -3.42
C ARG A 173 -11.15 -31.00 -2.85
N ASP A 174 -11.12 -32.14 -3.55
CA ASP A 174 -10.21 -33.22 -3.22
C ASP A 174 -8.77 -32.83 -3.58
N LYS A 175 -7.92 -32.74 -2.55
CA LYS A 175 -6.52 -32.34 -2.66
C LYS A 175 -5.67 -33.31 -3.48
N SER A 176 -6.12 -34.54 -3.69
CA SER A 176 -5.38 -35.58 -4.39
C SER A 176 -5.59 -35.57 -5.91
N THR A 177 -6.74 -35.09 -6.36
CA THR A 177 -7.19 -35.18 -7.77
C THR A 177 -7.43 -33.81 -8.41
N TYR A 178 -7.80 -32.80 -7.64
CA TYR A 178 -8.11 -31.48 -8.17
C TYR A 178 -6.85 -30.65 -8.45
N ASP A 179 -6.84 -29.95 -9.59
CA ASP A 179 -5.79 -29.00 -9.94
C ASP A 179 -6.30 -27.55 -9.87
N PRO A 180 -5.91 -26.78 -8.83
CA PRO A 180 -6.33 -25.39 -8.69
C PRO A 180 -5.59 -24.43 -9.64
N THR A 181 -4.60 -24.86 -10.43
CA THR A 181 -3.94 -23.94 -11.38
C THR A 181 -4.86 -23.55 -12.53
N ASP A 182 -5.75 -24.43 -12.95
CA ASP A 182 -6.70 -24.18 -14.04
C ASP A 182 -7.67 -23.05 -13.66
N ASP A 183 -8.05 -22.99 -12.37
CA ASP A 183 -8.82 -21.89 -11.82
C ASP A 183 -8.04 -20.56 -11.90
N ILE A 184 -6.74 -20.57 -11.59
CA ILE A 184 -5.89 -19.36 -11.67
C ILE A 184 -5.77 -18.88 -13.11
N GLU A 185 -5.59 -19.80 -14.07
CA GLU A 185 -5.57 -19.48 -15.49
C GLU A 185 -6.89 -18.86 -15.92
N ALA A 186 -8.02 -19.44 -15.52
CA ALA A 186 -9.34 -18.88 -15.80
C ALA A 186 -9.54 -17.48 -15.18
N TYR A 187 -9.07 -17.26 -13.95
CA TYR A 187 -9.14 -15.95 -13.30
C TYR A 187 -8.28 -14.91 -14.02
N ALA A 188 -7.09 -15.30 -14.50
CA ALA A 188 -6.19 -14.42 -15.23
C ALA A 188 -6.76 -13.96 -16.58
N LEU A 189 -7.64 -14.75 -17.21
CA LEU A 189 -8.31 -14.37 -18.47
C LEU A 189 -9.28 -13.19 -18.32
N ASN A 190 -9.73 -12.87 -17.10
CA ASN A 190 -10.57 -11.68 -16.85
C ASN A 190 -9.76 -10.38 -16.92
N ALA A 191 -8.43 -10.46 -16.83
CA ALA A 191 -7.56 -9.29 -16.94
C ALA A 191 -7.42 -8.85 -18.42
N SER A 192 -7.39 -7.54 -18.66
CA SER A 192 -7.18 -6.97 -19.99
C SER A 192 -5.73 -7.09 -20.49
N GLY A 193 -4.82 -7.61 -19.67
CA GLY A 193 -3.40 -7.75 -19.97
C GLY A 193 -2.81 -9.02 -19.37
N VAL A 194 -1.53 -9.26 -19.65
CA VAL A 194 -0.84 -10.47 -19.19
C VAL A 194 -0.58 -10.38 -17.68
N VAL A 195 -1.06 -11.38 -16.94
CA VAL A 195 -0.79 -11.53 -15.51
C VAL A 195 0.46 -12.40 -15.33
N ASN A 196 1.49 -11.87 -14.68
CA ASN A 196 2.76 -12.57 -14.45
C ASN A 196 3.12 -12.73 -12.96
N ILE A 197 2.36 -12.10 -12.06
CA ILE A 197 2.58 -12.14 -10.62
C ILE A 197 1.26 -12.48 -9.94
N ILE A 198 1.32 -13.42 -8.99
CA ILE A 198 0.23 -13.73 -8.06
C ILE A 198 0.72 -13.52 -6.64
N VAL A 199 -0.08 -12.83 -5.82
CA VAL A 199 0.23 -12.56 -4.41
C VAL A 199 -0.77 -13.34 -3.56
N PHE A 200 -0.26 -14.19 -2.67
CA PHE A 200 -1.07 -14.96 -1.74
C PHE A 200 -0.93 -14.44 -0.31
N ASP A 201 -2.04 -14.47 0.43
CA ASP A 201 -1.97 -14.44 1.88
C ASP A 201 -1.47 -15.80 2.43
N PRO A 202 -1.01 -15.87 3.70
CA PRO A 202 -0.50 -17.11 4.27
C PRO A 202 -1.49 -18.30 4.22
N LYS A 203 -2.79 -18.06 4.36
CA LYS A 203 -3.81 -19.13 4.31
C LYS A 203 -4.09 -19.55 2.89
N GLY A 204 -4.24 -18.60 1.96
CA GLY A 204 -4.40 -18.88 0.53
C GLY A 204 -3.24 -19.71 -0.01
N TRP A 205 -2.00 -19.32 0.31
CA TRP A 205 -0.80 -20.08 -0.06
C TRP A 205 -0.80 -21.48 0.54
N ALA A 206 -1.11 -21.61 1.84
CA ALA A 206 -1.14 -22.89 2.52
C ALA A 206 -2.19 -23.86 1.93
N LEU A 207 -3.34 -23.34 1.51
CA LEU A 207 -4.39 -24.12 0.85
C LEU A 207 -3.96 -24.51 -0.57
N PHE A 208 -3.50 -23.55 -1.37
CA PHE A 208 -3.05 -23.77 -2.75
C PHE A 208 -1.94 -24.83 -2.82
N ARG A 209 -0.90 -24.72 -1.98
CA ARG A 209 0.19 -25.71 -1.94
C ARG A 209 -0.23 -27.08 -1.37
N SER A 210 -1.44 -27.22 -0.83
CA SER A 210 -1.89 -28.49 -0.22
C SER A 210 -2.29 -29.53 -1.27
N PHE A 211 -2.65 -29.07 -2.48
CA PHE A 211 -3.02 -29.91 -3.61
C PHE A 211 -1.80 -30.64 -4.17
N LYS A 212 -1.99 -31.92 -4.53
CA LYS A 212 -0.93 -32.78 -5.07
C LYS A 212 -0.38 -32.23 -6.39
N ALA A 213 -1.25 -31.84 -7.32
CA ALA A 213 -0.86 -31.26 -8.60
C ALA A 213 0.06 -30.04 -8.46
N VAL A 214 -0.27 -29.15 -7.51
CA VAL A 214 0.55 -27.97 -7.21
C VAL A 214 1.91 -28.36 -6.66
N LYS A 215 1.98 -29.32 -5.73
CA LYS A 215 3.28 -29.78 -5.19
C LYS A 215 4.16 -30.38 -6.28
N GLU A 216 3.59 -31.16 -7.19
CA GLU A 216 4.32 -31.74 -8.32
C GLU A 216 4.83 -30.67 -9.28
N LYS A 217 4.03 -29.62 -9.55
CA LYS A 217 4.43 -28.48 -10.38
C LYS A 217 5.51 -27.60 -9.71
N LEU A 218 5.47 -27.45 -8.39
CA LEU A 218 6.46 -26.66 -7.63
C LEU A 218 7.77 -27.42 -7.34
N ASP A 219 7.76 -28.76 -7.41
CA ASP A 219 8.94 -29.60 -7.21
C ASP A 219 9.88 -29.54 -8.43
N THR A 220 10.55 -28.41 -8.57
CA THR A 220 11.55 -28.11 -9.60
C THR A 220 12.90 -28.82 -9.36
N ARG A 221 13.04 -29.61 -8.29
CA ARG A 221 14.31 -30.25 -7.89
C ARG A 221 14.55 -31.64 -8.47
N ARG A 222 13.68 -32.14 -9.35
CA ARG A 222 13.88 -33.44 -10.04
C ARG A 222 14.65 -33.34 -11.36
N GLY A 223 15.26 -32.21 -11.69
CA GLY A 223 15.92 -32.02 -12.99
C GLY A 223 17.01 -30.94 -13.05
N SER A 224 17.92 -30.88 -12.07
CA SER A 224 19.24 -30.27 -12.25
C SER A 224 20.33 -31.18 -11.72
#